data_AF-A0A915A354-F1
#
_entry.id   AF-A0A915A354-F1
#
_cell.length_a   1.000
_cell.length_b   1.000
_cell.length_c   1.000
_cell.angle_alpha   90.00
_cell.angle_beta   90.00
_cell.angle_gamma   90.00
#
_symmetry.space_group_name_H-M   'P 1'
#
loop_
_entity.id
_entity.type
_entity.pdbx_description
1 polymer ?
#
loop_
_entity_poly.entity_id
_entity_poly.type
_entity_poly.pdbx_seq_one_letter_code
_entity_poly.pdbx_strand_id
1 'polypeptide(L)'
;WSRCNAGSGRVTFASSASYFRVFNSDFLEIKTLKFSKRIQIEPYLEYSKCSPCGSARGPYFCREKTCFKYYCLQCWQVRHDSAGPYGVHRALMRKSRRLSRFEVMDDDRHRSFMIGYPAVAA
;
A
#
# COMPACT_ATOMS: atom_id res chain seq x y z
N TRP A 1 -2.72 -1.09 -16.73
CA TRP A 1 -3.91 -0.89 -17.57
C TRP A 1 -4.41 -2.26 -18.04
N SER A 2 -4.96 -3.05 -17.11
CA SER A 2 -5.57 -4.35 -17.45
C SER A 2 -6.27 -4.91 -16.22
N ARG A 3 -7.60 -4.76 -16.21
CA ARG A 3 -8.59 -5.25 -15.23
C ARG A 3 -8.78 -4.45 -13.93
N CYS A 4 -9.57 -3.36 -14.04
CA CYS A 4 -10.47 -2.92 -12.97
C CYS A 4 -11.90 -2.97 -13.56
N ASN A 5 -12.64 -4.05 -13.33
CA ASN A 5 -14.03 -4.12 -13.78
C ASN A 5 -14.86 -3.18 -12.89
N ALA A 6 -15.40 -2.12 -13.52
CA ALA A 6 -16.36 -1.12 -13.02
C ALA A 6 -16.02 -0.39 -11.70
N GLY A 7 -15.60 0.88 -11.78
CA GLY A 7 -15.85 1.88 -10.74
C GLY A 7 -14.66 2.61 -10.09
N SER A 8 -13.43 2.48 -10.58
CA SER A 8 -12.28 3.24 -10.05
C SER A 8 -12.05 4.54 -10.84
N GLY A 9 -12.11 5.70 -10.18
CA GLY A 9 -11.74 7.00 -10.73
C GLY A 9 -10.49 7.57 -10.05
N ARG A 10 -9.73 8.40 -10.76
CA ARG A 10 -8.63 9.19 -10.18
C ARG A 10 -9.12 10.60 -9.89
N VAL A 11 -8.84 11.10 -8.70
CA VAL A 11 -9.13 12.49 -8.30
C VAL A 11 -7.82 13.24 -8.16
N THR A 12 -7.78 14.48 -8.66
CA THR A 12 -6.66 15.40 -8.48
C THR A 12 -7.19 16.65 -7.79
N PHE A 13 -6.48 17.13 -6.78
CA PHE A 13 -6.88 18.29 -6.00
C PHE A 13 -6.07 19.51 -6.42
N ALA A 14 -6.73 20.67 -6.49
CA ALA A 14 -6.07 21.93 -6.81
C ALA A 14 -5.22 22.49 -5.65
N SER A 15 -5.46 22.03 -4.42
CA SER A 15 -4.74 22.50 -3.23
C SER A 15 -4.45 21.38 -2.24
N SER A 16 -3.36 21.53 -1.48
CA SER A 16 -3.01 20.62 -0.38
C SER A 16 -4.08 20.59 0.71
N ALA A 17 -4.71 21.73 1.00
CA ALA A 17 -5.79 21.83 1.98
C ALA A 17 -7.02 21.01 1.59
N SER A 18 -7.45 21.05 0.32
CA SER A 18 -8.57 20.24 -0.16
C SER A 18 -8.23 18.76 -0.18
N TYR A 19 -7.00 18.40 -0.55
CA TYR A 19 -6.48 17.04 -0.44
C TYR A 19 -6.59 16.49 0.98
N PHE A 20 -6.05 17.20 1.99
CA PHE A 20 -6.06 16.72 3.38
C PHE A 20 -7.46 16.64 3.98
N ARG A 21 -8.38 17.54 3.62
CA ARG A 21 -9.78 17.47 4.07
C ARG A 21 -10.41 16.15 3.65
N VAL A 22 -10.28 15.82 2.37
CA VAL A 22 -10.88 14.60 1.82
C VAL A 22 -10.16 13.35 2.30
N PHE A 23 -8.84 13.41 2.39
CA PHE A 23 -8.02 12.31 2.88
C PHE A 23 -8.32 11.93 4.34
N ASN A 24 -8.58 12.92 5.20
CA ASN A 24 -8.89 12.67 6.61
C ASN A 24 -10.33 12.19 6.84
N SER A 25 -11.26 12.44 5.91
CA SER A 25 -12.67 12.10 6.06
C SER A 25 -13.02 10.64 5.73
N ASP A 26 -12.06 9.83 5.24
CA ASP A 26 -12.20 8.44 4.75
C ASP A 26 -13.19 8.23 3.59
N PHE A 27 -14.21 9.07 3.51
CA PHE A 27 -15.27 9.08 2.51
C PHE A 27 -15.43 10.48 1.94
N LEU A 28 -15.67 10.54 0.63
CA LEU A 28 -16.09 11.71 -0.10
C LEU A 28 -17.53 11.51 -0.56
N GLU A 29 -18.39 12.46 -0.23
CA GLU A 29 -19.74 12.50 -0.77
C GLU A 29 -19.80 13.42 -1.99
N ILE A 30 -20.12 12.86 -3.15
CA ILE A 30 -20.36 13.62 -4.37
C ILE A 30 -21.86 13.85 -4.49
N LYS A 31 -22.30 15.10 -4.36
CA LYS A 31 -23.69 15.53 -4.53
C LYS A 31 -23.85 16.23 -5.86
N THR A 32 -24.78 15.75 -6.67
CA THR A 32 -25.26 16.40 -7.89
C THR A 32 -26.78 16.45 -7.87
N LEU A 33 -27.41 17.18 -8.80
CA LEU A 33 -28.86 17.23 -8.94
C LEU A 33 -29.50 15.86 -9.25
N LYS A 34 -28.72 14.90 -9.79
CA LYS A 34 -29.20 13.60 -10.24
C LYS A 34 -28.82 12.44 -9.31
N PHE A 35 -27.77 12.60 -8.52
CA PHE A 35 -27.32 11.55 -7.60
C PHE A 35 -26.48 12.12 -6.45
N SER A 36 -26.55 11.45 -5.30
CA SER A 36 -25.55 11.55 -4.24
C SER A 36 -24.83 10.21 -4.12
N LYS A 37 -23.50 10.21 -4.07
CA LYS A 37 -22.71 8.99 -3.86
C LYS A 37 -21.60 9.22 -2.84
N ARG A 38 -21.57 8.37 -1.82
CA ARG A 38 -20.50 8.30 -0.83
C ARG A 38 -19.44 7.30 -1.31
N ILE A 39 -18.21 7.76 -1.44
CA ILE A 39 -17.11 7.02 -2.03
C ILE A 39 -15.97 6.95 -1.02
N GLN A 40 -15.45 5.75 -0.76
CA GLN A 40 -14.25 5.61 0.06
C GLN A 40 -13.02 6.04 -0.73
N ILE A 41 -12.16 6.85 -0.11
CA ILE A 41 -10.91 7.30 -0.73
C ILE A 41 -9.75 6.63 -0.02
N GLU A 42 -9.01 5.81 -0.76
CA GLU A 42 -7.77 5.21 -0.29
C GLU A 42 -6.57 5.95 -0.90
N PRO A 43 -5.52 6.25 -0.13
CA PRO A 43 -4.29 6.79 -0.69
C PRO A 43 -3.71 5.79 -1.69
N TYR A 44 -3.26 6.31 -2.83
CA TYR A 44 -2.42 5.55 -3.72
C TYR A 44 -1.00 5.48 -3.12
N LEU A 45 -0.65 4.31 -2.59
CA LEU A 45 0.67 4.08 -1.99
C LEU A 45 1.68 3.63 -3.04
N GLU A 46 2.80 4.35 -3.11
CA GLU A 46 3.91 4.11 -4.02
C GLU A 46 5.02 3.27 -3.38
N TYR A 47 5.93 2.74 -4.21
CA TYR A 47 7.15 2.10 -3.73
C TYR A 47 8.16 3.17 -3.31
N SER A 48 8.10 3.56 -2.05
CA SER A 48 8.96 4.61 -1.49
C SER A 48 9.99 4.05 -0.51
N LYS A 49 11.12 4.75 -0.38
CA LYS A 49 12.08 4.53 0.70
C LYS A 49 11.54 5.13 2.01
N CYS A 50 12.03 4.61 3.13
CA CYS A 50 11.78 5.18 4.44
C CYS A 50 12.24 6.66 4.46
N SER A 51 11.36 7.60 4.77
CA SER A 51 11.70 9.02 4.76
C SER A 51 12.67 9.42 5.89
N PRO A 52 12.57 8.86 7.12
CA PRO A 52 13.55 9.15 8.17
C PRO A 52 14.97 8.64 7.90
N CYS A 53 15.16 7.39 7.46
CA CYS A 53 16.50 6.80 7.33
C CYS A 53 17.05 6.77 5.91
N GLY A 54 16.21 6.88 4.88
CA GLY A 54 16.60 6.88 3.46
C GLY A 54 17.24 5.58 2.93
N SER A 55 17.59 4.63 3.78
CA SER A 55 18.36 3.43 3.44
C SER A 55 17.47 2.21 3.18
N ALA A 56 16.40 2.04 3.95
CA ALA A 56 15.48 0.92 3.85
C ALA A 56 14.25 1.25 2.98
N ARG A 57 13.59 0.21 2.48
CA ARG A 57 12.24 0.34 1.91
C ARG A 57 11.28 0.85 2.99
N GLY A 58 10.33 1.70 2.61
CA GLY A 58 9.31 2.25 3.50
C GLY A 58 7.93 1.64 3.22
N PRO A 59 7.65 0.38 3.61
CA PRO A 59 6.36 -0.25 3.32
C PRO A 59 5.21 0.26 4.20
N TYR A 60 5.50 0.98 5.30
CA TYR A 60 4.51 1.52 6.23
C TYR A 60 4.28 3.00 5.93
N PHE A 61 3.04 3.39 5.62
CA PHE A 61 2.67 4.78 5.44
C PHE A 61 1.79 5.26 6.59
N CYS A 62 2.13 6.38 7.23
CA CYS A 62 1.27 6.99 8.24
C CYS A 62 0.36 8.04 7.58
N ARG A 63 -0.97 7.93 7.78
CA ARG A 63 -1.95 8.89 7.23
C ARG A 63 -2.04 10.20 8.02
N GLU A 64 -1.60 10.22 9.27
CA GLU A 64 -1.79 11.38 10.13
C GLU A 64 -0.93 12.57 9.68
N LYS A 65 -1.50 13.78 9.70
CA LYS A 65 -0.84 15.01 9.21
C LYS A 65 0.54 15.26 9.84
N THR A 66 0.70 14.89 11.10
CA THR A 66 1.96 15.02 11.87
C THR A 66 3.04 14.03 11.44
N CYS A 67 2.66 12.92 10.79
CA CYS A 67 3.56 11.83 10.42
C CYS A 67 3.56 11.48 8.92
N PHE A 68 2.72 12.13 8.09
CA PHE A 68 2.41 11.91 6.66
C PHE A 68 3.60 11.55 5.73
N LYS A 69 4.18 10.36 5.92
CA LYS A 69 5.46 9.91 5.37
C LYS A 69 5.52 8.38 5.35
N TYR A 70 6.51 7.85 4.64
CA TYR A 70 6.82 6.42 4.60
C TYR A 70 7.88 6.06 5.64
N TYR A 71 7.73 4.90 6.28
CA TYR A 71 8.59 4.39 7.34
C TYR A 71 8.98 2.93 7.02
N CYS A 72 10.20 2.55 7.39
CA CYS A 72 10.55 1.16 7.60
C CYS A 72 10.05 0.70 8.98
N LEU A 73 10.11 -0.60 9.27
CA LEU A 73 9.64 -1.15 10.54
C LEU A 73 10.31 -0.47 11.76
N GLN A 74 11.63 -0.32 11.72
CA GLN A 74 12.40 0.28 12.83
C GLN A 74 12.00 1.74 13.07
N CYS A 75 11.99 2.57 12.01
CA CYS A 75 11.57 3.97 12.15
C CYS A 75 10.10 4.11 12.51
N TRP A 76 9.24 3.17 12.12
CA TRP A 76 7.85 3.14 12.54
C TRP A 76 7.74 2.92 14.04
N GLN A 77 8.39 1.88 14.58
CA GLN A 77 8.36 1.55 16.01
C GLN A 77 8.89 2.69 16.88
N VAL A 78 9.98 3.35 16.47
CA VAL A 78 10.52 4.50 17.19
C VAL A 78 9.57 5.70 17.18
N ARG A 79 8.95 6.00 16.02
CA ARG A 79 8.09 7.18 15.89
C ARG A 79 6.68 6.96 16.44
N HIS A 80 6.17 5.74 16.36
CA HIS A 80 4.81 5.34 16.73
C HIS A 80 4.83 4.34 17.88
N ASP A 81 5.75 4.55 18.82
CA ASP A 81 5.78 3.78 20.05
C ASP A 81 4.42 3.89 20.76
N SER A 82 3.91 2.77 21.25
CA SER A 82 2.56 2.69 21.82
C SER A 82 2.37 3.56 23.07
N ALA A 83 3.45 3.84 23.82
CA ALA A 83 3.41 4.74 24.97
C ALA A 83 3.61 6.21 24.57
N GLY A 84 4.00 6.47 23.32
CA GLY A 84 4.24 7.80 22.78
C GLY A 84 2.99 8.53 22.27
N PRO A 85 3.10 9.83 21.94
CA PRO A 85 2.00 10.66 21.47
C PRO A 85 1.40 10.20 20.13
N TYR A 86 2.11 9.33 19.39
CA TYR A 86 1.71 8.84 18.08
C TYR A 86 1.39 7.33 18.09
N GLY A 87 1.32 6.69 19.26
CA GLY A 87 1.06 5.25 19.39
C GLY A 87 -0.31 4.80 18.87
N VAL A 88 -1.27 5.73 18.78
CA VAL A 88 -2.62 5.47 18.24
C VAL A 88 -2.68 5.52 16.71
N HIS A 89 -1.62 5.97 16.05
CA HIS A 89 -1.59 6.06 14.60
C HIS A 89 -1.56 4.67 13.96
N ARG A 90 -2.25 4.52 12.83
CA ARG A 90 -2.33 3.26 12.09
C ARG A 90 -1.45 3.29 10.85
N ALA A 91 -0.68 2.23 10.64
CA ALA A 91 0.08 2.04 9.42
C ALA A 91 -0.83 1.59 8.29
N LEU A 92 -0.70 2.24 7.14
CA LEU A 92 -1.27 1.78 5.88
C LEU A 92 -0.19 1.03 5.09
N MET A 93 -0.53 -0.14 4.59
CA MET A 93 0.31 -0.93 3.72
C MET A 93 -0.31 -0.99 2.33
N ARG A 94 0.54 -1.08 1.32
CA ARG A 94 0.04 -1.30 -0.03
C ARG A 94 -0.62 -2.67 -0.11
N LYS A 95 -1.87 -2.73 -0.58
CA LYS A 95 -2.52 -3.99 -0.94
C LYS A 95 -1.64 -4.70 -1.97
N SER A 96 -1.03 -5.84 -1.59
CA SER A 96 -0.26 -6.66 -2.51
C SER A 96 -1.20 -7.12 -3.62
N ARG A 97 -0.85 -6.91 -4.90
CA ARG A 97 -1.62 -7.44 -6.03
C ARG A 97 -1.57 -8.99 -6.13
N ARG A 98 -1.08 -9.69 -5.10
CA ARG A 98 -0.80 -11.13 -5.10
C ARG A 98 -1.48 -11.90 -3.96
N LEU A 99 -2.72 -11.58 -3.61
CA LEU A 99 -3.57 -12.50 -2.80
C LEU A 99 -5.01 -12.52 -3.31
N SER A 100 -5.18 -12.71 -4.62
CA SER A 100 -6.44 -13.17 -5.23
C SER A 100 -6.18 -14.24 -6.30
N ARG A 101 -5.11 -15.03 -6.14
CA ARG A 101 -4.84 -16.19 -6.99
C ARG A 101 -4.33 -17.35 -6.12
N PHE A 102 -5.16 -17.81 -5.19
CA PHE A 102 -5.30 -19.26 -4.99
C PHE A 102 -6.30 -19.73 -6.05
N GLU A 103 -5.90 -19.67 -7.32
CA GLU A 103 -6.52 -20.46 -8.36
C GLU A 103 -5.47 -21.48 -8.74
N VAL A 104 -5.78 -22.74 -8.43
CA VAL A 104 -5.12 -23.91 -8.98
C VAL A 104 -5.02 -23.70 -10.49
N MET A 105 -3.80 -23.66 -11.02
CA MET A 105 -3.59 -23.89 -12.43
C MET A 105 -2.39 -24.81 -12.59
N ASP A 106 -2.77 -26.05 -12.81
CA ASP A 106 -2.01 -27.20 -13.27
C ASP A 106 -1.49 -26.97 -14.71
N ASP A 107 -0.45 -27.74 -15.04
CA ASP A 107 0.06 -28.09 -16.38
C ASP A 107 1.09 -27.18 -17.11
N ASP A 108 2.29 -27.78 -17.24
CA ASP A 108 3.26 -27.76 -18.35
C ASP A 108 3.88 -26.46 -18.91
N ARG A 109 5.19 -26.27 -18.68
CA ARG A 109 6.28 -26.76 -19.56
C ARG A 109 7.55 -25.88 -19.53
N HIS A 110 8.69 -26.57 -19.49
CA HIS A 110 10.04 -26.12 -19.88
C HIS A 110 10.78 -25.11 -18.99
N ARG A 111 11.48 -25.66 -17.98
CA ARG A 111 12.92 -25.39 -17.85
C ARG A 111 13.62 -26.59 -17.21
N SER A 112 14.04 -27.50 -18.07
CA SER A 112 14.99 -28.57 -17.76
C SER A 112 16.30 -27.94 -17.28
N PHE A 113 16.68 -28.17 -16.03
CA PHE A 113 18.08 -28.15 -15.62
C PHE A 113 18.32 -29.40 -14.79
N MET A 114 19.14 -30.29 -15.38
CA MET A 114 19.47 -31.61 -14.90
C MET A 114 20.11 -31.55 -13.52
N ILE A 115 19.62 -32.39 -12.62
CA ILE A 115 20.31 -32.75 -11.38
C ILE A 115 21.46 -33.68 -11.76
N GLY A 116 22.70 -33.23 -11.58
CA GLY A 116 23.89 -34.08 -11.59
C GLY A 116 24.50 -34.10 -10.19
N TYR A 117 24.33 -35.20 -9.47
CA TYR A 117 25.12 -35.51 -8.28
C TYR A 117 26.50 -35.99 -8.71
N PRO A 118 27.61 -35.53 -8.10
CA PRO A 118 28.85 -36.29 -8.11
C PRO A 118 28.81 -37.34 -6.98
N ALA A 119 29.06 -38.59 -7.35
CA ALA A 119 29.38 -39.66 -6.42
C ALA A 119 30.84 -39.52 -5.94
N VAL A 120 31.07 -39.53 -4.61
CA VAL A 120 32.31 -39.92 -3.92
C VAL A 120 31.86 -40.48 -2.56
N ALA A 121 31.96 -41.78 -2.24
CA ALA A 121 33.13 -42.61 -1.98
C ALA A 121 34.00 -42.12 -0.81
N ALA A 122 33.65 -42.57 0.41
CA ALA A 122 34.55 -43.05 1.47
C ALA A 122 33.70 -43.67 2.59
#